data_AF-A0A6C0F7Z5-F1
#
_entry.id   AF-A0A6C0F7Z5-F1
#
_cell.length_a   1.000
_cell.length_b   1.000
_cell.length_c   1.000
_cell.angle_alpha   90.00
_cell.angle_beta   90.00
_cell.angle_gamma   90.00
#
_symmetry.space_group_name_H-M   'P 1'
#
loop_
_entity.id
_entity.type
_entity.pdbx_description
1 polymer ?
#
loop_
_entity_poly.entity_id
_entity_poly.type
_entity_poly.pdbx_seq_one_letter_code
_entity_poly.pdbx_strand_id
1 'polypeptide(L)'
;MVICVQQLQKRFVNQYNMKDLKIVKDTDVHQTICEWITDKRVVIGDYEDMKEMVLNMIRAGHCFSMDRDRLRDAMEDIAYMMNAEDDALKDRVLRSLEYEDEEDDEDFQDLVRTSTAPQRAPQRVPQRAPQSAQEEANEPEESPIEEIEA
;
A
#
# COMPACT_ATOMS: atom_id res chain seq x y z
N MET A 1 10.53 -28.75 37.75
CA MET A 1 10.47 -28.28 36.35
C MET A 1 9.05 -28.09 35.80
N VAL A 2 8.00 -28.12 36.64
CA VAL A 2 6.58 -28.06 36.18
C VAL A 2 6.00 -26.64 36.24
N ILE A 3 6.63 -25.74 37.01
CA ILE A 3 6.15 -24.37 37.24
C ILE A 3 6.42 -23.47 36.02
N CYS A 4 7.43 -23.78 35.20
CA CYS A 4 7.79 -22.96 34.04
C CYS A 4 6.77 -23.07 32.91
N VAL A 5 6.18 -24.26 32.69
CA VAL A 5 5.24 -24.51 31.57
C VAL A 5 3.88 -23.86 31.82
N GLN A 6 3.37 -23.90 33.06
CA GLN A 6 2.09 -23.23 33.40
C GLN A 6 2.20 -21.70 33.41
N GLN A 7 3.37 -21.14 33.72
CA GLN A 7 3.61 -19.70 33.61
C GLN A 7 3.83 -19.25 32.15
N LEU A 8 4.28 -20.15 31.27
CA LEU A 8 4.43 -19.84 29.85
C LEU A 8 3.08 -19.82 29.09
N GLN A 9 2.15 -20.73 29.42
CA GLN A 9 0.80 -20.69 28.86
C GLN A 9 -0.01 -19.47 29.33
N LYS A 10 0.17 -19.03 30.59
CA LYS A 10 -0.43 -17.77 31.08
C LYS A 10 0.18 -16.51 30.49
N ARG A 11 1.36 -16.58 29.87
CA ARG A 11 1.96 -15.47 29.11
C ARG A 11 1.47 -15.38 27.68
N PHE A 12 1.06 -16.50 27.07
CA PHE A 12 0.55 -16.50 25.70
C PHE A 12 -0.94 -16.14 25.60
N VAL A 13 -1.75 -16.53 26.59
CA VAL A 13 -3.21 -16.28 26.53
C VAL A 13 -3.58 -14.86 26.99
N ASN A 14 -2.69 -14.15 27.70
CA ASN A 14 -2.95 -12.81 28.24
C ASN A 14 -2.48 -11.65 27.36
N GLN A 15 -2.02 -11.92 26.13
CA GLN A 15 -1.47 -10.88 25.24
C GLN A 15 -2.50 -10.28 24.26
N TYR A 16 -3.71 -10.82 24.23
CA TYR A 16 -4.87 -10.14 23.65
C TYR A 16 -5.90 -10.00 24.75
N ASN A 17 -5.84 -8.86 25.44
CA ASN A 17 -6.94 -8.37 26.25
C ASN A 17 -8.10 -8.16 25.27
N MET A 18 -8.86 -9.22 24.98
CA MET A 18 -10.05 -9.19 24.15
C MET A 18 -11.09 -8.40 24.93
N LYS A 19 -10.90 -7.07 24.92
CA LYS A 19 -11.91 -6.10 25.34
C LYS A 19 -13.16 -6.37 24.51
N ASP A 20 -14.31 -6.08 25.10
CA ASP A 20 -15.62 -6.23 24.47
C ASP A 20 -15.57 -5.83 22.99
N LEU A 21 -15.82 -6.81 22.13
CA LEU A 21 -15.71 -6.62 20.68
C LEU A 21 -16.88 -5.73 20.23
N LYS A 22 -16.57 -4.55 19.70
CA LYS A 22 -17.57 -3.63 19.13
C LYS A 22 -17.55 -3.79 17.61
N ILE A 23 -18.63 -4.34 17.06
CA ILE A 23 -18.82 -4.39 15.61
C ILE A 23 -19.31 -3.02 15.16
N VAL A 24 -18.58 -2.40 14.24
CA VAL A 24 -18.90 -1.11 13.62
C VAL A 24 -19.46 -1.40 12.24
N LYS A 25 -20.68 -0.91 11.98
CA LYS A 25 -21.33 -0.99 10.68
C LYS A 25 -20.99 0.23 9.83
N ASP A 26 -21.29 0.15 8.54
CA ASP A 26 -21.13 1.23 7.56
C ASP A 26 -21.91 2.50 7.92
N THR A 27 -23.08 2.37 8.56
CA THR A 27 -23.89 3.52 9.01
C THR A 27 -23.27 4.26 10.19
N ASP A 28 -22.55 3.54 11.04
CA ASP A 28 -22.10 4.02 12.34
C ASP A 28 -20.61 4.38 12.35
N VAL A 29 -19.91 4.19 11.23
CA VAL A 29 -18.45 4.35 11.12
C VAL A 29 -18.02 5.78 11.42
N HIS A 30 -18.69 6.77 10.82
CA HIS A 30 -18.39 8.19 11.02
C HIS A 30 -18.55 8.60 12.48
N GLN A 31 -19.69 8.26 13.07
CA GLN A 31 -19.97 8.55 14.46
C GLN A 31 -18.99 7.85 15.40
N THR A 32 -18.73 6.56 15.19
CA THR A 32 -17.84 5.78 16.06
C THR A 32 -16.40 6.31 16.03
N ILE A 33 -15.91 6.71 14.86
CA ILE A 33 -14.57 7.31 14.73
C ILE A 33 -14.53 8.68 15.41
N CYS A 34 -15.52 9.55 15.16
CA CYS A 34 -15.56 10.88 15.78
C CYS A 34 -15.68 10.81 17.32
N GLU A 35 -16.49 9.90 17.84
CA GLU A 35 -16.58 9.61 19.29
C GLU A 35 -15.23 9.19 19.84
N TRP A 36 -14.53 8.28 19.15
CA TRP A 36 -13.22 7.81 19.56
C TRP A 36 -12.16 8.92 19.61
N ILE A 37 -12.14 9.79 18.60
CA ILE A 37 -11.24 10.95 18.53
C ILE A 37 -11.52 11.88 19.71
N THR A 38 -12.80 12.17 19.96
CA THR A 38 -13.23 13.07 21.03
C THR A 38 -12.89 12.51 22.41
N ASP A 39 -13.19 11.24 22.66
CA ASP A 39 -12.96 10.57 23.94
C ASP A 39 -11.48 10.48 24.30
N LYS A 40 -10.63 10.21 23.31
CA LYS A 40 -9.19 10.04 23.50
C LYS A 40 -8.37 11.30 23.25
N ARG A 41 -9.02 12.38 22.80
CA ARG A 41 -8.37 13.64 22.39
C ARG A 41 -7.24 13.39 21.40
N VAL A 42 -7.50 12.57 20.38
CA VAL A 42 -6.54 12.31 19.31
C VAL A 42 -6.45 13.56 18.46
N VAL A 43 -5.23 14.03 18.19
CA VAL A 43 -4.98 15.11 17.23
C VAL A 43 -4.66 14.44 15.90
N ILE A 44 -5.39 14.82 14.86
CA ILE A 44 -5.20 14.31 13.50
C ILE A 44 -4.69 15.48 12.68
N GLY A 45 -3.43 15.42 12.26
CA GLY A 45 -2.81 16.42 11.39
C GLY A 45 -2.91 16.02 9.92
N ASP A 46 -2.73 14.73 9.63
CA ASP A 46 -2.69 14.21 8.27
C ASP A 46 -3.45 12.88 8.10
N TYR A 47 -3.36 12.33 6.89
CA TYR A 47 -3.99 11.05 6.57
C TYR A 47 -3.27 9.83 7.19
N GLU A 48 -1.97 9.91 7.48
CA GLU A 48 -1.24 8.83 8.14
C GLU A 48 -1.67 8.68 9.60
N ASP A 49 -1.89 9.80 10.31
CA ASP A 49 -2.45 9.83 11.66
C ASP A 49 -3.80 9.09 11.72
N MET A 50 -4.62 9.24 10.68
CA MET A 50 -5.90 8.55 10.56
C MET A 50 -5.72 7.02 10.47
N LYS A 51 -4.71 6.55 9.74
CA LYS A 51 -4.40 5.11 9.66
C LYS A 51 -3.93 4.57 11.01
N GLU A 52 -3.04 5.27 11.68
CA GLU A 52 -2.56 4.87 13.01
C GLU A 52 -3.70 4.81 14.02
N MET A 53 -4.61 5.78 13.97
CA MET A 53 -5.81 5.79 14.80
C MET A 53 -6.70 4.57 14.54
N VAL A 54 -6.97 4.22 13.28
CA VAL A 54 -7.77 3.03 12.95
C VAL A 54 -7.09 1.74 13.42
N LEU A 55 -5.76 1.62 13.30
CA LEU A 55 -5.03 0.49 13.85
C LEU A 55 -5.17 0.40 15.39
N ASN A 56 -5.16 1.55 16.06
CA ASN A 56 -5.40 1.63 17.50
C ASN A 56 -6.84 1.26 17.89
N MET A 57 -7.83 1.57 17.06
CA MET A 57 -9.23 1.14 17.23
C MET A 57 -9.36 -0.37 17.09
N ILE A 58 -8.74 -0.96 16.06
CA ILE A 58 -8.73 -2.41 15.81
C ILE A 58 -8.09 -3.13 17.00
N ARG A 59 -6.92 -2.65 17.46
CA ARG A 59 -6.23 -3.20 18.63
C ARG A 59 -7.07 -3.10 19.91
N ALA A 60 -8.00 -2.14 19.98
CA ALA A 60 -8.91 -1.97 21.10
C ALA A 60 -10.21 -2.79 21.02
N GLY A 61 -10.40 -3.58 19.95
CA GLY A 61 -11.57 -4.45 19.78
C GLY A 61 -12.68 -3.88 18.87
N HIS A 62 -12.42 -2.81 18.11
CA HIS A 62 -13.36 -2.34 17.09
C HIS A 62 -13.19 -3.15 15.81
N CYS A 63 -14.26 -3.82 15.38
CA CYS A 63 -14.29 -4.62 14.17
C CYS A 63 -15.14 -3.91 13.11
N PHE A 64 -14.51 -3.41 12.05
CA PHE A 64 -15.20 -2.73 10.95
C PHE A 64 -15.80 -3.77 10.00
N SER A 65 -17.12 -3.91 10.02
CA SER A 65 -17.89 -4.83 9.18
C SER A 65 -18.33 -4.14 7.88
N MET A 66 -17.37 -3.64 7.11
CA MET A 66 -17.60 -2.93 5.85
C MET A 66 -16.37 -3.08 4.94
N ASP A 67 -16.54 -2.72 3.66
CA ASP A 67 -15.44 -2.74 2.70
C ASP A 67 -14.34 -1.74 3.06
N ARG A 68 -13.11 -2.06 2.65
CA ARG A 68 -11.93 -1.24 2.94
C ARG A 68 -11.99 0.12 2.26
N ASP A 69 -12.65 0.22 1.10
CA ASP A 69 -12.84 1.48 0.40
C ASP A 69 -13.85 2.35 1.15
N ARG A 70 -14.97 1.78 1.61
CA ARG A 70 -15.92 2.52 2.47
C ARG A 70 -15.29 3.09 3.74
N LEU A 71 -14.40 2.33 4.38
CA LEU A 71 -13.64 2.81 5.52
C LEU A 71 -12.64 3.90 5.13
N ARG A 72 -12.02 3.80 3.95
CA ARG A 72 -11.12 4.81 3.40
C ARG A 72 -11.85 6.13 3.18
N ASP A 73 -12.99 6.10 2.52
CA ASP A 73 -13.80 7.29 2.24
C ASP A 73 -14.19 7.98 3.56
N ALA A 74 -14.67 7.21 4.54
CA ALA A 74 -15.00 7.74 5.85
C ALA A 74 -13.79 8.35 6.59
N MET A 75 -12.59 7.77 6.43
CA MET A 75 -11.36 8.32 6.99
C MET A 75 -10.96 9.64 6.32
N GLU A 76 -11.12 9.75 5.00
CA GLU A 76 -10.81 10.96 4.23
C GLU A 76 -11.78 12.10 4.57
N ASP A 77 -13.08 11.79 4.63
CA ASP A 77 -14.13 12.72 5.05
C ASP A 77 -13.87 13.30 6.45
N ILE A 78 -13.53 12.43 7.42
CA ILE A 78 -13.27 12.86 8.80
C ILE A 78 -11.96 13.64 8.90
N ALA A 79 -10.91 13.24 8.18
CA ALA A 79 -9.65 13.96 8.18
C ALA A 79 -9.85 15.40 7.67
N TYR A 80 -10.57 15.55 6.56
CA TYR A 80 -10.90 16.86 6.01
C TYR A 80 -11.83 17.68 6.94
N MET A 81 -12.78 17.02 7.60
CA MET A 81 -13.66 17.67 8.59
C MET A 81 -12.88 18.23 9.79
N MET A 82 -11.80 17.56 10.22
CA MET A 82 -10.96 18.02 11.33
C MET A 82 -9.93 19.07 10.90
N ASN A 83 -9.46 19.02 9.66
CA ASN A 83 -8.45 19.94 9.13
C ASN A 83 -8.77 20.38 7.68
N ALA A 84 -9.75 21.28 7.55
CA ALA A 84 -10.23 21.75 6.26
C ALA A 84 -9.26 22.69 5.51
N GLU A 85 -8.19 23.16 6.18
CA GLU A 85 -7.18 24.06 5.61
C GLU A 85 -6.05 23.29 4.89
N ASP A 86 -5.97 21.97 5.03
CA ASP A 86 -4.97 21.15 4.36
C ASP A 86 -5.39 20.82 2.92
N ASP A 87 -4.70 21.45 1.96
CA ASP A 87 -4.91 21.22 0.53
C ASP A 87 -4.68 19.75 0.11
N ALA A 88 -3.83 19.00 0.81
CA ALA A 88 -3.60 17.59 0.49
C ALA A 88 -4.80 16.70 0.87
N LEU A 89 -5.47 17.00 1.97
CA LEU A 89 -6.73 16.32 2.35
C LEU A 89 -7.86 16.72 1.42
N LYS A 90 -7.92 18.00 1.04
CA LYS A 90 -8.88 18.51 0.05
C LYS A 90 -8.74 17.81 -1.30
N ASP A 91 -7.52 17.68 -1.84
CA ASP A 91 -7.25 17.00 -3.12
C ASP A 91 -7.73 15.54 -3.08
N ARG A 92 -7.50 14.84 -1.96
CA ARG A 92 -7.96 13.45 -1.77
C ARG A 92 -9.47 13.33 -1.82
N VAL A 93 -10.18 14.16 -1.04
CA VAL A 93 -11.64 14.17 -1.03
C VAL A 93 -12.18 14.53 -2.42
N LEU A 94 -11.60 15.52 -3.09
CA LEU A 94 -12.03 15.90 -4.44
C LEU A 94 -11.85 14.75 -5.44
N ARG A 95 -10.70 14.08 -5.44
CA ARG A 95 -10.47 12.91 -6.30
C ARG A 95 -11.44 11.77 -6.01
N SER A 96 -11.82 11.57 -4.75
CA SER A 96 -12.81 10.55 -4.38
C SER A 96 -14.23 10.85 -4.90
N LEU A 97 -14.51 12.11 -5.25
CA LEU A 97 -15.80 12.57 -5.77
C LEU A 97 -15.84 12.69 -7.30
N GLU A 98 -14.69 12.60 -7.96
CA GLU A 98 -14.61 12.54 -9.42
C GLU A 98 -15.22 11.21 -9.89
N TYR A 99 -16.09 11.28 -10.89
CA TYR A 99 -16.54 10.07 -11.57
C TYR A 99 -15.33 9.50 -12.32
N GLU A 100 -15.11 8.19 -12.23
CA GLU A 100 -14.33 7.50 -13.25
C GLU A 100 -15.15 7.67 -14.54
N ASP A 101 -14.84 8.71 -15.31
CA ASP A 101 -15.33 8.82 -16.68
C ASP A 101 -14.83 7.56 -17.37
N GLU A 102 -15.75 6.62 -17.63
CA GLU A 102 -15.56 5.54 -18.59
C GLU A 102 -15.26 6.21 -19.93
N GLU A 103 -14.00 6.55 -20.18
CA GLU A 103 -13.52 6.86 -21.52
C GLU A 103 -13.75 5.60 -22.37
N ASP A 104 -14.84 5.66 -23.12
CA ASP A 104 -15.27 4.76 -24.18
C ASP A 104 -14.08 4.29 -25.03
N ASP A 105 -13.94 2.98 -25.16
CA ASP A 105 -12.91 2.29 -25.93
C ASP A 105 -12.93 2.75 -27.42
N GLU A 106 -11.96 3.55 -27.87
CA GLU A 106 -11.67 3.74 -29.30
C GLU A 106 -10.29 3.16 -29.70
N ASP A 107 -10.34 1.90 -30.15
CA ASP A 107 -9.53 1.23 -31.18
C ASP A 107 -8.02 1.51 -31.33
N PHE A 108 -7.18 0.53 -30.94
CA PHE A 108 -5.99 0.17 -31.74
C PHE A 108 -5.89 -1.35 -31.91
N GLN A 109 -6.53 -1.83 -32.98
CA GLN A 109 -6.47 -3.20 -33.46
C GLN A 109 -5.26 -3.40 -34.41
N ASP A 110 -4.56 -4.51 -34.19
CA ASP A 110 -3.74 -5.29 -35.12
C ASP A 110 -2.22 -5.01 -35.28
N LEU A 111 -1.44 -5.91 -34.68
CA LEU A 111 -0.35 -6.59 -35.39
C LEU A 111 -0.07 -7.96 -34.75
N VAL A 112 -0.91 -8.94 -35.09
CA VAL A 112 -0.62 -10.35 -34.86
C VAL A 112 0.39 -10.83 -35.91
N ARG A 113 1.59 -11.26 -35.48
CA ARG A 113 2.34 -12.32 -36.17
C ARG A 113 2.75 -13.42 -35.20
N THR A 114 1.87 -14.42 -35.19
CA THR A 114 2.07 -15.81 -34.81
C THR A 114 3.44 -16.37 -35.19
N SER A 115 4.04 -17.18 -34.31
CA SER A 115 4.39 -18.59 -34.62
C SER A 115 4.98 -19.32 -33.41
N THR A 116 4.11 -20.12 -32.77
CA THR A 116 4.31 -21.53 -32.44
C THR A 116 5.66 -21.98 -31.85
N ALA A 117 5.62 -22.31 -30.56
CA ALA A 117 6.54 -23.27 -29.93
C ALA A 117 6.36 -24.69 -30.49
N PRO A 118 7.41 -25.52 -30.43
CA PRO A 118 7.23 -26.96 -30.20
C PRO A 118 8.01 -27.48 -28.98
N GLN A 119 7.65 -28.70 -28.60
CA GLN A 119 7.77 -29.33 -27.28
C GLN A 119 9.12 -30.01 -26.96
N ARG A 120 9.33 -30.25 -25.64
CA ARG A 120 10.14 -31.26 -24.90
C ARG A 120 10.99 -32.27 -25.71
N ALA A 121 12.23 -32.61 -25.30
CA ALA A 121 12.57 -33.55 -24.21
C ALA A 121 14.13 -33.65 -23.99
N PRO A 122 14.65 -34.38 -22.96
CA PRO A 122 15.92 -34.08 -22.26
C PRO A 122 17.13 -34.96 -22.63
N GLN A 123 18.38 -34.51 -22.36
CA GLN A 123 19.52 -35.38 -21.93
C GLN A 123 20.83 -34.66 -21.49
N ARG A 124 21.29 -35.04 -20.29
CA ARG A 124 22.66 -35.20 -19.70
C ARG A 124 23.90 -34.38 -20.16
N VAL A 125 24.42 -33.57 -19.22
CA VAL A 125 25.81 -33.32 -18.69
C VAL A 125 27.05 -34.00 -19.35
N PRO A 126 28.32 -33.56 -19.07
CA PRO A 126 29.00 -32.24 -19.04
C PRO A 126 30.33 -32.23 -19.88
N GLN A 127 31.03 -31.08 -20.01
CA GLN A 127 32.45 -30.87 -19.60
C GLN A 127 33.17 -29.72 -20.33
N ARG A 128 34.07 -29.09 -19.53
CA ARG A 128 35.32 -28.36 -19.88
C ARG A 128 35.25 -26.89 -20.32
N ALA A 129 35.64 -26.02 -19.38
CA ALA A 129 36.49 -24.83 -19.60
C ALA A 129 37.92 -25.27 -20.00
N PRO A 130 38.89 -24.38 -20.36
CA PRO A 130 38.92 -22.91 -20.26
C PRO A 130 39.59 -22.16 -21.44
N GLN A 131 39.82 -20.84 -21.25
CA GLN A 131 40.69 -19.90 -21.99
C GLN A 131 40.07 -19.30 -23.26
N SER A 132 40.19 -18.02 -23.59
CA SER A 132 41.23 -17.02 -23.29
C SER A 132 40.69 -15.60 -23.50
N ALA A 133 41.13 -14.67 -22.65
CA ALA A 133 40.96 -13.24 -22.82
C ALA A 133 41.81 -12.75 -24.01
N GLN A 134 41.21 -11.96 -24.91
CA GLN A 134 41.92 -11.00 -25.75
C GLN A 134 41.12 -9.70 -25.85
N GLU A 135 41.74 -8.72 -25.23
CA GLU A 135 41.72 -7.27 -25.38
C GLU A 135 41.79 -6.82 -26.84
N GLU A 136 40.93 -5.87 -27.25
CA GLU A 136 41.33 -4.89 -28.26
C GLU A 136 40.53 -3.58 -28.11
N ALA A 137 41.28 -2.49 -28.05
CA ALA A 137 40.87 -1.12 -27.83
C ALA A 137 40.27 -0.48 -29.09
N ASN A 138 39.46 0.57 -28.90
CA ASN A 138 39.44 1.77 -29.76
C ASN A 138 38.55 2.85 -29.12
N GLU A 139 39.17 3.77 -28.39
CA GLU A 139 38.90 5.22 -28.48
C GLU A 139 39.84 5.77 -29.61
N PRO A 140 39.65 6.96 -30.22
CA PRO A 140 39.18 8.20 -29.59
C PRO A 140 38.41 9.20 -30.50
N GLU A 141 38.18 10.40 -29.92
CA GLU A 141 37.95 11.71 -30.56
C GLU A 141 36.53 12.02 -31.07
N GLU A 142 35.94 13.21 -30.90
CA GLU A 142 36.40 14.49 -30.38
C GLU A 142 35.13 15.33 -30.07
N SER A 143 35.20 16.18 -29.03
CA SER A 143 34.26 17.28 -28.81
C SER A 143 34.38 18.34 -29.92
N PRO A 144 33.42 19.26 -30.05
CA PRO A 144 33.74 20.59 -29.52
C PRO A 144 32.63 21.30 -28.76
N ILE A 145 33.15 22.10 -27.82
CA ILE A 145 32.60 23.17 -27.01
C ILE A 145 32.05 24.30 -27.90
N GLU A 146 30.95 24.96 -27.52
CA GLU A 146 30.87 26.43 -27.60
C GLU A 146 30.12 27.01 -26.38
N GLU A 147 30.96 27.65 -25.56
CA GLU A 147 30.76 28.80 -24.68
C GLU A 147 29.83 29.87 -25.28
N ILE A 148 28.87 30.40 -24.51
CA ILE A 148 28.48 31.82 -24.61
C ILE A 148 28.18 32.35 -23.21
N GLU A 149 29.02 33.29 -22.77
CA GLU A 149 28.88 34.14 -21.59
C GLU A 149 27.71 35.14 -21.72
N ALA A 150 27.09 35.47 -20.58
CA ALA A 150 26.72 36.85 -20.19
C ALA A 150 26.47 36.92 -18.69
#